data_AF-A0A7C5KV68-F1
#
_entry.id   AF-A0A7C5KV68-F1
#
_cell.length_a   1.000
_cell.length_b   1.000
_cell.length_c   1.000
_cell.angle_alpha   90.00
_cell.angle_beta   90.00
_cell.angle_gamma   90.00
#
_symmetry.space_group_name_H-M   'P 1'
#
loop_
_entity.id
_entity.type
_entity.pdbx_description
1 polymer ?
#
loop_
_entity_poly.entity_id
_entity_poly.type
_entity_poly.pdbx_seq_one_letter_code
_entity_poly.pdbx_strand_id
1 'polypeptide(L)' 'MNIETEKENIQTHIDKGNFHAAINLSISAMNECRRNEDQAGVDEFIEFIRAIVDIMADRFGSK' A
#
# COMPACT_ATOMS: atom_id res chain seq x y z
N MET A 1 -7.91 7.88 10.07
CA MET A 1 -6.59 7.22 9.98
C MET A 1 -5.45 8.24 9.98
N ASN A 2 -4.28 7.88 10.52
CA ASN A 2 -3.02 8.57 10.23
C ASN A 2 -2.34 7.82 9.07
N ILE A 3 -2.24 8.46 7.91
CA ILE A 3 -1.76 7.81 6.68
C ILE A 3 -0.30 7.36 6.82
N GLU A 4 0.55 8.17 7.45
CA GLU A 4 1.97 7.86 7.62
C GLU A 4 2.19 6.66 8.54
N THR A 5 1.49 6.63 9.68
CA THR A 5 1.55 5.46 10.59
C THR A 5 1.06 4.18 9.91
N GLU A 6 0.02 4.28 9.07
CA GLU A 6 -0.47 3.10 8.33
C GLU A 6 0.54 2.63 7.27
N LYS A 7 1.17 3.56 6.55
CA LYS A 7 2.24 3.25 5.58
C LYS A 7 3.45 2.61 6.25
N GLU A 8 3.85 3.09 7.44
CA GLU A 8 4.92 2.46 8.23
C GLU A 8 4.56 1.02 8.61
N ASN A 9 3.34 0.77 9.08
CA ASN A 9 2.87 -0.57 9.38
C ASN A 9 2.92 -1.49 8.14
N ILE A 10 2.41 -1.02 7.01
CA ILE A 10 2.43 -1.75 5.73
C ILE A 10 3.87 -2.02 5.28
N GLN A 11 4.78 -1.06 5.44
CA GLN A 11 6.20 -1.21 5.10
C GLN A 11 6.83 -2.40 5.83
N THR A 12 6.47 -2.63 7.11
CA THR A 12 6.98 -3.79 7.85
C THR A 12 6.60 -5.13 7.21
N HIS A 13 5.49 -5.20 6.46
CA HIS A 13 5.09 -6.40 5.72
C HIS A 13 5.89 -6.54 4.42
N ILE A 14 6.15 -5.42 3.73
CA ILE A 14 7.01 -5.39 2.53
C ILE A 14 8.42 -5.87 2.88
N ASP A 15 8.99 -5.36 3.98
CA ASP A 15 10.34 -5.72 4.43
C ASP A 15 10.47 -7.22 4.75
N LYS A 16 9.38 -7.84 5.23
CA LYS A 16 9.29 -9.28 5.48
C LYS A 16 8.99 -10.11 4.22
N GLY A 17 8.83 -9.47 3.06
CA GLY A 17 8.44 -10.12 1.80
C GLY A 17 6.98 -10.55 1.74
N ASN A 18 6.13 -10.09 2.66
CA ASN A 18 4.71 -10.41 2.70
C ASN A 18 3.90 -9.39 1.88
N PHE A 19 4.09 -9.43 0.57
CA PHE A 19 3.43 -8.52 -0.39
C PHE A 19 1.90 -8.67 -0.41
N HIS A 20 1.38 -9.88 -0.15
CA HIS A 20 -0.06 -10.12 -0.05
C HIS A 20 -0.68 -9.31 1.10
N ALA A 21 -0.11 -9.38 2.30
CA ALA A 21 -0.58 -8.60 3.44
C ALA A 21 -0.44 -7.09 3.18
N ALA A 22 0.68 -6.67 2.59
CA ALA A 22 0.93 -5.26 2.29
C ALA A 22 -0.12 -4.67 1.33
N ILE A 23 -0.46 -5.37 0.24
CA ILE A 23 -1.50 -4.94 -0.70
C ILE A 23 -2.88 -4.91 -0.04
N ASN A 24 -3.25 -5.95 0.72
CA ASN A 24 -4.56 -6.01 1.36
C ASN A 24 -4.76 -4.88 2.38
N LEU A 25 -3.73 -4.56 3.17
CA LEU A 25 -3.77 -3.45 4.13
C LEU A 25 -3.85 -2.11 3.40
N SER A 26 -3.08 -1.92 2.33
CA SER A 26 -3.14 -0.71 1.50
C SER A 26 -4.53 -0.48 0.90
N ILE A 27 -5.18 -1.53 0.39
CA ILE A 27 -6.56 -1.46 -0.12
C ILE A 27 -7.56 -1.15 1.01
N SER A 28 -7.36 -1.72 2.19
CA SER A 28 -8.23 -1.48 3.35
C SER A 28 -8.16 -0.02 3.81
N ALA A 29 -6.96 0.55 3.85
CA ALA A 29 -6.70 1.95 4.17
C ALA A 29 -7.28 2.88 3.10
N MET A 30 -7.06 2.58 1.81
CA MET A 30 -7.68 3.29 0.69
C MET A 30 -9.21 3.34 0.81
N ASN A 31 -9.83 2.20 1.15
CA ASN A 31 -11.27 2.11 1.35
C ASN A 31 -11.75 2.92 2.56
N GLU A 32 -10.94 3.05 3.63
CA GLU A 32 -11.25 3.95 4.74
C GLU A 32 -11.24 5.41 4.31
N CYS A 33 -10.20 5.86 3.59
CA CYS A 33 -10.15 7.21 3.01
C CYS A 33 -11.39 7.47 2.14
N ARG A 34 -11.74 6.50 1.27
CA ARG A 34 -12.92 6.60 0.40
C ARG A 34 -14.23 6.75 1.18
N ARG A 35 -14.40 6.02 2.30
CA ARG A 35 -15.59 6.14 3.17
C ARG A 35 -15.67 7.49 3.87
N ASN A 36 -14.53 8.12 4.14
CA ASN A 36 -14.45 9.42 4.80
C ASN A 36 -14.40 10.60 3.80
N GLU A 37 -14.65 10.35 2.51
CA GLU A 37 -14.56 11.36 1.44
C GLU A 37 -13.18 12.03 1.32
N ASP A 38 -12.12 11.36 1.80
CA ASP A 38 -10.73 11.82 1.74
C ASP A 38 -10.08 11.37 0.44
N GLN A 39 -10.24 12.18 -0.61
CA GLN A 39 -9.68 11.86 -1.93
C GLN A 39 -8.14 11.90 -1.93
N ALA A 40 -7.52 12.80 -1.16
CA ALA A 40 -6.07 12.88 -1.08
C ALA A 40 -5.47 11.59 -0.51
N GLY A 41 -6.10 11.04 0.53
CA GLY A 41 -5.70 9.74 1.07
C GLY A 41 -5.94 8.57 0.11
N VAL A 42 -7.03 8.60 -0.67
CA VAL A 42 -7.24 7.61 -1.75
C VAL A 42 -6.10 7.66 -2.76
N ASP A 43 -5.73 8.86 -3.22
CA ASP A 43 -4.66 9.04 -4.19
C ASP A 43 -3.31 8.56 -3.63
N GLU A 44 -3.02 8.86 -2.36
CA GLU A 44 -1.80 8.36 -1.70
C GLU A 44 -1.73 6.82 -1.67
N PHE A 45 -2.81 6.13 -1.31
CA PHE A 45 -2.78 4.67 -1.26
C PHE A 45 -2.75 4.03 -2.66
N ILE A 46 -3.30 4.69 -3.69
CA ILE A 46 -3.16 4.22 -5.07
C ILE A 46 -1.68 4.27 -5.49
N GLU A 47 -0.99 5.38 -5.26
CA GLU A 47 0.44 5.48 -5.57
C GLU A 47 1.27 4.50 -4.73
N PHE A 48 0.91 4.29 -3.47
CA PHE A 48 1.60 3.33 -2.62
C PHE A 48 1.42 1.88 -3.10
N ILE A 49 0.22 1.49 -3.54
CA ILE A 49 -0.03 0.17 -4.15
C ILE A 49 0.82 -0.02 -5.41
N ARG A 50 0.95 1.02 -6.26
CA ARG A 50 1.82 0.97 -7.45
C ARG A 50 3.27 0.70 -7.06
N ALA A 51 3.80 1.42 -6.07
CA ALA A 51 5.16 1.21 -5.59
C ALA A 51 5.40 -0.23 -5.09
N ILE A 52 4.42 -0.84 -4.41
CA ILE A 52 4.51 -2.25 -3.99
C ILE A 52 4.60 -3.18 -5.21
N VAL A 53 3.77 -2.95 -6.22
CA VAL A 53 3.76 -3.74 -7.47
C VAL A 53 5.08 -3.57 -8.23
N ASP A 54 5.65 -2.37 -8.28
CA ASP A 54 6.95 -2.11 -8.91
C ASP A 54 8.06 -2.89 -8.20
N ILE A 55 8.08 -2.90 -6.86
CA ILE A 55 9.03 -3.73 -6.08
C ILE A 55 8.86 -5.21 -6.42
N MET A 56 7.62 -5.69 -6.57
CA MET A 56 7.36 -7.07 -6.98
C MET A 56 7.84 -7.36 -8.40
N ALA A 57 7.64 -6.43 -9.33
CA ALA A 57 8.10 -6.55 -10.71
C ALA A 57 9.63 -6.62 -10.77
N ASP A 58 10.34 -5.75 -10.04
CA ASP A 58 11.80 -5.77 -9.96
C ASP A 58 12.34 -7.07 -9.33
N ARG A 59 11.64 -7.59 -8.32
CA ARG A 59 12.09 -8.76 -7.56
C ARG A 59 11.76 -10.09 -8.23
N PHE A 60 10.61 -10.19 -8.89
CA PHE A 60 10.06 -11.46 -9.38
C PHE A 60 9.78 -11.47 -10.89
N GLY A 61 9.79 -10.31 -11.55
CA GLY A 61 9.60 -10.20 -12.99
C GLY A 61 10.70 -10.94 -13.77
N SER A 62 10.36 -11.36 -14.97
CA SER A 62 11.34 -11.92 -15.90
C SER A 62 12.34 -10.84 -16.32
N LYS A 63 13.61 -11.21 -16.42
CA LYS A 63 14.66 -10.37 -17.04
C LYS A 63 14.51 -10.31 -18.55
#